data_AF-A0A7X8SK82-F1
#
_entry.id   AF-A0A7X8SK82-F1
#
_cell.length_a   1.000
_cell.length_b   1.000
_cell.length_c   1.000
_cell.angle_alpha   90.00
_cell.angle_beta   90.00
_cell.angle_gamma   90.00
#
_symmetry.space_group_name_H-M   'P 1'
#
loop_
_entity.id
_entity.type
_entity.pdbx_description
1 polymer ?
#
loop_
_entity_poly.entity_id
_entity_poly.type
_entity_poly.pdbx_seq_one_letter_code
_entity_poly.pdbx_strand_id
1 'polypeptide(L)'
;MSKELKTIKLLAGICLNGGVSLQTIVRRFGIKASTFEIEEMVDQLAFAGYVDNIEKSPKGVFCGITEAGNAKAKDLLETSF
;
A
#
# COMPACT_ATOMS: atom_id res chain seq x y z
N MET A 1 -6.00 -9.35 12.38
CA MET A 1 -5.28 -9.31 11.08
C MET A 1 -3.83 -9.00 11.36
N SER A 2 -2.91 -9.83 10.86
CA SER A 2 -1.47 -9.61 11.02
C SER A 2 -1.01 -8.36 10.28
N LYS A 3 0.11 -7.75 10.72
CA LYS A 3 0.71 -6.58 10.05
C LYS A 3 1.04 -6.90 8.59
N GLU A 4 1.58 -8.08 8.33
CA GLU A 4 1.88 -8.59 6.99
C GLU A 4 0.64 -8.63 6.07
N LEU A 5 -0.50 -9.13 6.56
CA LEU A 5 -1.73 -9.16 5.77
C LEU A 5 -2.26 -7.74 5.50
N LYS A 6 -2.05 -6.78 6.41
CA LYS A 6 -2.36 -5.37 6.15
C LYS A 6 -1.46 -4.81 5.04
N THR A 7 -0.16 -5.08 5.09
CA THR A 7 0.82 -4.62 4.10
C THR A 7 0.52 -5.18 2.71
N ILE A 8 0.18 -6.46 2.62
CA ILE A 8 -0.23 -7.13 1.37
C ILE A 8 -1.49 -6.48 0.79
N LYS A 9 -2.53 -6.27 1.62
CA LYS A 9 -3.76 -5.62 1.17
C LYS A 9 -3.53 -4.16 0.77
N LEU A 10 -2.62 -3.47 1.45
CA LEU A 10 -2.25 -2.11 1.11
C LEU A 10 -1.58 -2.06 -0.27
N LEU A 11 -0.62 -2.96 -0.54
CA LEU A 11 0.04 -3.06 -1.86
C LEU A 11 -0.97 -3.30 -2.99
N ALA A 12 -1.90 -4.24 -2.79
CA ALA A 12 -2.98 -4.47 -3.75
C ALA A 12 -3.87 -3.23 -3.92
N GLY A 13 -4.16 -2.52 -2.82
CA GLY A 13 -4.94 -1.29 -2.84
C GLY A 13 -4.26 -0.14 -3.59
N ILE A 14 -2.94 0.02 -3.43
CA ILE A 14 -2.11 0.99 -4.15
C ILE A 14 -2.14 0.70 -5.65
N CYS A 15 -1.94 -0.56 -6.05
CA CYS A 15 -2.01 -0.98 -7.46
C CYS A 15 -3.36 -0.61 -8.10
N LEU A 16 -4.47 -0.78 -7.38
CA LEU A 16 -5.82 -0.54 -7.90
C LEU A 16 -6.29 0.92 -7.79
N ASN A 17 -5.59 1.79 -7.06
CA ASN A 17 -6.03 3.16 -6.75
C ASN A 17 -4.88 4.17 -6.86
N GLY A 18 -4.24 4.24 -8.03
CA GLY A 18 -3.19 5.23 -8.30
C GLY A 18 -3.65 6.68 -8.01
N GLY A 19 -2.78 7.47 -7.39
CA GLY A 19 -3.05 8.89 -7.09
C GLY A 19 -3.98 9.15 -5.89
N VAL A 20 -4.39 8.10 -5.16
CA VAL A 20 -5.24 8.22 -3.97
C VAL A 20 -4.38 8.13 -2.70
N SER A 21 -4.75 8.86 -1.65
CA SER A 21 -4.02 8.78 -0.38
C SER A 21 -4.14 7.39 0.25
N LEU A 22 -3.07 6.92 0.89
CA LEU A 22 -3.04 5.63 1.57
C LEU A 22 -4.11 5.54 2.65
N GLN A 23 -4.43 6.64 3.34
CA GLN A 23 -5.53 6.73 4.30
C GLN A 23 -6.89 6.41 3.68
N THR A 24 -7.11 6.82 2.43
CA THR A 24 -8.35 6.51 1.70
C THR A 24 -8.33 5.06 1.22
N ILE A 25 -7.19 4.56 0.75
CA ILE A 25 -7.02 3.17 0.33
C ILE A 25 -7.31 2.21 1.49
N VAL A 26 -6.69 2.43 2.67
CA VAL A 26 -6.93 1.55 3.83
C VAL A 26 -8.39 1.52 4.25
N ARG A 27 -9.10 2.66 4.17
CA ARG A 27 -10.55 2.73 4.46
C ARG A 27 -11.37 1.92 3.46
N ARG A 28 -11.09 2.05 2.16
CA ARG A 28 -11.79 1.30 1.10
C ARG A 28 -11.57 -0.21 1.21
N PHE A 29 -10.38 -0.62 1.62
CA PHE A 29 -10.00 -2.04 1.73
C PHE A 29 -10.33 -2.64 3.11
N GLY A 30 -11.02 -1.90 3.99
CA GLY A 30 -11.38 -2.37 5.34
C GLY A 30 -10.16 -2.61 6.25
N ILE A 31 -9.03 -1.98 5.95
CA ILE A 31 -7.80 -2.08 6.73
C ILE A 31 -7.88 -1.06 7.87
N LYS A 32 -8.02 -1.56 9.10
CA LYS A 32 -7.89 -0.72 10.31
C LYS A 32 -6.41 -0.47 10.57
N ALA A 33 -5.95 0.75 10.27
CA ALA A 33 -4.58 1.19 10.52
C ALA A 33 -4.57 2.66 10.97
N SER A 34 -3.73 2.98 11.95
CA SER A 34 -3.38 4.35 12.31
C SER A 34 -2.48 5.00 11.25
N THR A 35 -2.34 6.32 11.25
CA THR A 35 -1.40 7.01 10.35
C THR A 35 0.02 6.48 10.53
N PHE A 36 0.45 6.25 11.77
CA PHE A 36 1.76 5.66 12.05
C PHE A 36 1.92 4.27 11.42
N GLU A 37 0.91 3.38 11.57
CA GLU A 37 0.95 2.07 10.92
C GLU A 37 0.98 2.17 9.38
N ILE A 38 0.27 3.14 8.80
CA ILE A 38 0.30 3.38 7.34
C ILE A 38 1.70 3.76 6.88
N GLU A 39 2.36 4.63 7.64
CA GLU A 39 3.74 5.03 7.37
C GLU A 39 4.70 3.85 7.51
N GLU A 40 4.59 3.05 8.56
CA GLU A 40 5.42 1.83 8.68
C GLU A 40 5.19 0.86 7.52
N MET A 41 3.95 0.68 7.06
CA MET A 41 3.65 -0.20 5.94
C MET A 41 4.21 0.35 4.62
N VAL A 42 4.12 1.64 4.36
CA VAL A 42 4.68 2.23 3.13
C VAL A 42 6.20 2.18 3.15
N ASP A 43 6.83 2.41 4.30
CA ASP A 43 8.28 2.32 4.45
C ASP A 43 8.77 0.88 4.22
N GLN A 44 8.02 -0.13 4.70
CA GLN A 44 8.30 -1.55 4.40
C GLN A 44 8.19 -1.87 2.91
N LEU A 45 7.16 -1.35 2.23
CA LEU A 45 6.96 -1.55 0.79
C LEU A 45 8.05 -0.85 -0.03
N ALA A 46 8.50 0.34 0.40
CA ALA A 46 9.58 1.06 -0.27
C ALA A 46 10.92 0.38 -0.06
N PHE A 47 11.20 -0.12 1.15
CA PHE A 47 12.39 -0.90 1.42
C PHE A 47 12.47 -2.17 0.55
N ALA A 48 11.31 -2.79 0.28
CA ALA A 48 11.21 -3.93 -0.63
C ALA A 48 11.22 -3.56 -2.12
N GLY A 49 11.28 -2.27 -2.47
CA GLY A 49 11.30 -1.78 -3.84
C GLY A 49 9.95 -1.83 -4.57
N TYR A 50 8.84 -1.98 -3.85
CA TYR A 50 7.49 -2.10 -4.44
C TYR A 50 6.79 -0.75 -4.65
N VAL A 51 7.19 0.28 -3.91
CA VAL A 51 6.66 1.64 -4.04
C VAL A 51 7.78 2.66 -4.03
N ASP A 52 7.54 3.81 -4.65
CA ASP A 52 8.46 4.93 -4.74
C ASP A 52 7.74 6.27 -4.55
N ASN A 53 8.48 7.38 -4.67
CA ASN A 53 7.93 8.74 -4.65
C ASN A 53 6.98 9.00 -3.47
N ILE A 54 7.38 8.57 -2.27
CA ILE A 54 6.55 8.74 -1.06
C ILE A 54 6.44 10.23 -0.73
N GLU A 55 5.22 10.75 -0.78
CA GLU A 55 4.88 12.11 -0.38
C GLU A 55 4.06 12.07 0.90
N LYS A 56 4.57 12.71 1.96
CA LYS A 56 3.86 12.90 3.23
C LYS A 56 3.37 14.35 3.30
N SER A 57 2.05 14.54 3.31
CA SER A 57 1.42 15.87 3.41
C SER A 57 0.28 15.88 4.43
N PRO A 58 -0.24 17.06 4.83
CA PRO A 58 -1.45 17.15 5.65
C PRO A 58 -2.68 16.49 5.01
N LYS A 59 -2.68 16.30 3.68
CA LYS A 59 -3.77 15.63 2.94
C LYS A 59 -3.68 14.11 3.00
N GLY A 60 -2.55 13.57 3.46
CA GLY A 60 -2.30 12.14 3.59
C GLY A 60 -0.93 11.73 3.06
N VAL A 61 -0.73 10.41 3.04
CA VAL A 61 0.46 9.78 2.46
C VAL A 61 0.11 9.32 1.06
N PHE A 62 0.99 9.60 0.11
CA PHE A 62 0.87 9.19 -1.29
C PHE A 62 2.17 8.47 -1.69
N CYS A 63 2.08 7.58 -2.67
CA CYS A 63 3.25 6.91 -3.25
C CYS A 63 2.93 6.46 -4.67
N GLY A 64 3.98 6.31 -5.48
CA GLY A 64 3.94 5.60 -6.75
C GLY A 64 4.13 4.10 -6.54
N ILE A 65 3.58 3.30 -7.45
CA ILE A 65 3.85 1.86 -7.50
C ILE A 65 4.92 1.59 -8.54
N THR A 66 5.91 0.78 -8.19
CA THR A 66 6.96 0.37 -9.13
C THR A 66 6.50 -0.79 -10.01
N GLU A 67 7.24 -1.12 -11.07
CA GLU A 67 6.97 -2.32 -11.86
C GLU A 67 7.04 -3.60 -11.02
N ALA A 68 8.01 -3.68 -10.10
CA ALA A 68 8.13 -4.80 -9.16
C ALA A 68 6.93 -4.88 -8.21
N GLY A 69 6.45 -3.73 -7.71
CA GLY A 69 5.26 -3.66 -6.88
C GLY A 69 4.00 -4.10 -7.62
N ASN A 70 3.83 -3.69 -8.89
CA ASN A 70 2.74 -4.13 -9.74
C ASN A 70 2.78 -5.65 -10.00
N ALA A 71 3.95 -6.19 -10.34
CA ALA A 71 4.12 -7.62 -10.54
C ALA A 71 3.77 -8.40 -9.26
N LYS A 72 4.23 -7.91 -8.10
CA LYS A 72 3.93 -8.56 -6.83
C LYS A 72 2.45 -8.45 -6.46
N ALA A 73 1.82 -7.29 -6.65
CA ALA A 73 0.40 -7.10 -6.43
C ALA A 73 -0.43 -8.04 -7.32
N LYS A 74 -0.04 -8.21 -8.59
CA LYS A 74 -0.68 -9.13 -9.52
C LYS A 74 -0.56 -10.59 -9.07
N ASP A 75 0.64 -11.04 -8.72
CA ASP A 75 0.90 -12.37 -8.14
C ASP A 75 0.02 -12.65 -6.92
N LEU A 76 -0.11 -11.65 -6.03
CA LEU A 76 -0.96 -11.73 -4.84
C LEU A 76 -2.46 -11.83 -5.18
N LEU A 77 -2.92 -11.10 -6.21
CA LEU A 77 -4.31 -11.14 -6.67
C LEU A 77 -4.64 -12.45 -7.39
N GLU A 78 -3.71 -12.99 -8.16
CA GLU A 78 -3.88 -14.26 -8.90
C GLU A 78 -3.78 -15.48 -7.98
N THR A 79 -3.00 -15.40 -6.89
CA THR A 79 -2.87 -16.49 -5.91
C THR A 79 -3.97 -16.49 -4.84
N SER A 80 -4.77 -15.42 -4.75
CA SER A 80 -5.77 -15.24 -3.68
C SER A 80 -7.24 -15.33 -4.12
N PHE A 81 -7.53 -16.01 -5.24
CA PHE A 81 -8.90 -16.39 -5.64
C PHE A 81 -8.97 -17.82 -6.17
#